data_AF-A0A560H9Z5-F1
#
_entry.id   AF-A0A560H9Z5-F1
#
_cell.length_a   1.000
_cell.length_b   1.000
_cell.length_c   1.000
_cell.angle_alpha   90.00
_cell.angle_beta   90.00
_cell.angle_gamma   90.00
#
_symmetry.space_group_name_H-M   'P 1'
#
loop_
_entity.id
_entity.type
_entity.pdbx_description
1 polymer ?
#
loop_
_entity_poly.entity_id
_entity_poly.type
_entity_poly.pdbx_seq_one_letter_code
_entity_poly.pdbx_strand_id
1 'polypeptide(L)'
;MIRHRVLPAIAAALLLAPPALSATPCATAGKPTDRMICANPALRAEDAEIARLYRLAVAKAGAHAAAVIAEQARWLATRDRLCGDLTPADDERARTCLARALPLRRAALAVRAAKPDQPFCERAAATLADARGLDGGPPVGDLDEQLIGAGLLTPAPEQELTQAWRDRLPPEATQDAGDQMAVVPFGRAHVAVTALDDAASCTSFSVHWLDTAGNGGPALPPPEARPADKPAYCWSESAGFGLDAAGVPVFFAQDSGPSRPRARPTRAEVRIHQVHRDRWGAACRIEATYQTEFRLGDGRCAADAATCKALTEAAPRWATALAASPWSIGADHPPGRPDYPALDGLAPYTGPFVPAFLTIPRVKGWTYTGLPNFEEEAPPLAWHSPGGPLVLRLSPGMLNWRPGPMILGAWRREGGTLVPVAAYTINQVRVGVPAVTMAPRP
;
A
#
# COMPACT_ATOMS: atom_id res chain seq x y z
N MET A 1 -46.29 9.94 60.42
CA MET A 1 -46.47 8.51 60.74
C MET A 1 -46.83 7.76 59.46
N ILE A 2 -46.36 6.52 59.34
CA ILE A 2 -46.64 5.51 58.30
C ILE A 2 -45.55 5.35 57.20
N ARG A 3 -44.53 4.59 57.61
CA ARG A 3 -43.94 3.37 57.01
C ARG A 3 -43.22 3.43 55.66
N HIS A 4 -41.90 3.25 55.77
CA HIS A 4 -40.98 2.72 54.76
C HIS A 4 -41.48 1.41 54.12
N ARG A 5 -41.29 1.29 52.81
CA ARG A 5 -41.04 0.02 52.12
C ARG A 5 -39.83 0.18 51.20
N VAL A 6 -38.73 -0.44 51.61
CA VAL A 6 -37.59 -0.80 50.77
C VAL A 6 -37.93 -2.12 50.11
N LEU A 7 -37.78 -2.21 48.79
CA LEU A 7 -37.55 -3.47 48.07
C LEU A 7 -36.63 -3.16 46.86
N PRO A 8 -35.55 -3.93 46.67
CA PRO A 8 -34.58 -3.73 45.61
C PRO A 8 -35.03 -4.47 44.33
N ALA A 9 -34.75 -3.89 43.18
CA ALA A 9 -34.82 -4.61 41.91
C ALA A 9 -33.50 -4.41 41.16
N ILE A 10 -32.57 -5.36 41.36
CA ILE A 10 -31.46 -5.61 40.45
C ILE A 10 -31.93 -6.71 39.50
N ALA A 11 -31.97 -6.42 38.20
CA ALA A 11 -31.88 -7.44 37.14
C ALA A 11 -31.55 -6.79 35.80
N ALA A 12 -30.24 -6.76 35.52
CA ALA A 12 -29.59 -6.95 34.23
C ALA A 12 -30.34 -6.51 32.96
N ALA A 13 -30.05 -5.29 32.50
CA ALA A 13 -30.10 -4.98 31.08
C ALA A 13 -28.94 -5.74 30.39
N LEU A 14 -29.22 -6.96 29.91
CA LEU A 14 -28.43 -7.61 28.87
C LEU A 14 -28.47 -6.69 27.64
N LEU A 15 -27.43 -5.88 27.50
CA LEU A 15 -27.09 -5.22 26.24
C LEU A 15 -26.86 -6.32 25.21
N LEU A 16 -27.91 -6.62 24.45
CA LEU A 16 -27.83 -7.30 23.17
C LEU A 16 -26.82 -6.53 22.32
N ALA A 17 -25.62 -7.08 22.17
CA ALA A 17 -24.68 -6.64 21.16
C ALA A 17 -25.39 -6.70 19.79
N PRO A 18 -25.24 -5.67 18.93
CA PRO A 18 -25.90 -5.69 17.63
C PRO A 18 -25.43 -6.90 16.80
N PRO A 19 -26.34 -7.66 16.16
CA PRO A 19 -26.02 -8.90 15.44
C PRO A 19 -25.23 -8.69 14.12
N ALA A 20 -24.71 -7.49 13.86
CA ALA A 20 -24.11 -7.12 12.58
C ALA A 20 -22.56 -7.17 12.57
N LEU A 21 -21.95 -8.14 13.26
CA LEU A 21 -20.49 -8.29 13.37
C LEU A 21 -19.97 -9.65 12.88
N SER A 22 -20.82 -10.44 12.22
CA SER A 22 -20.49 -11.72 11.60
C SER A 22 -20.78 -11.67 10.09
N ALA A 23 -20.25 -12.63 9.33
CA ALA A 23 -20.45 -12.75 7.89
C ALA A 23 -21.93 -12.53 7.50
N THR A 24 -22.19 -11.55 6.63
CA THR A 24 -23.55 -11.20 6.20
C THR A 24 -24.11 -12.34 5.36
N PRO A 25 -25.30 -12.91 5.67
CA PRO A 25 -25.93 -13.89 4.80
C PRO A 25 -26.14 -13.29 3.40
N CYS A 26 -25.69 -13.98 2.36
CA CYS A 26 -25.74 -13.44 1.00
C CYS A 26 -27.16 -13.13 0.49
N ALA A 27 -28.17 -13.79 1.03
CA ALA A 27 -29.57 -13.50 0.74
C ALA A 27 -30.03 -12.11 1.25
N THR A 28 -29.32 -11.53 2.22
CA THR A 28 -29.66 -10.24 2.88
C THR A 28 -28.57 -9.19 2.69
N ALA A 29 -27.64 -9.39 1.76
CA ALA A 29 -26.53 -8.47 1.50
C ALA A 29 -27.03 -7.15 0.90
N GLY A 30 -27.20 -6.13 1.75
CA GLY A 30 -27.68 -4.80 1.34
C GLY A 30 -26.58 -3.84 0.91
N LYS A 31 -25.36 -3.97 1.47
CA LYS A 31 -24.24 -3.08 1.13
C LYS A 31 -23.57 -3.49 -0.19
N PRO A 32 -23.05 -2.53 -0.98
CA PRO A 32 -22.28 -2.84 -2.19
C PRO A 32 -21.15 -3.84 -1.93
N THR A 33 -20.32 -3.61 -0.91
CA THR A 33 -19.22 -4.50 -0.51
C THR A 33 -19.67 -5.92 -0.20
N ASP A 34 -20.76 -6.09 0.56
CA ASP A 34 -21.29 -7.42 0.91
C ASP A 34 -21.81 -8.16 -0.34
N ARG A 35 -22.46 -7.46 -1.28
CA ARG A 35 -22.88 -8.05 -2.56
C ARG A 35 -21.68 -8.56 -3.37
N MET A 36 -20.59 -7.80 -3.39
CA MET A 36 -19.36 -8.17 -4.09
C MET A 36 -18.65 -9.36 -3.45
N ILE A 37 -18.61 -9.41 -2.12
CA ILE A 37 -18.10 -10.57 -1.36
C ILE A 37 -18.93 -11.81 -1.73
N CYS A 38 -20.26 -11.70 -1.74
CA CYS A 38 -21.14 -12.81 -2.05
C CYS A 38 -21.04 -13.32 -3.49
N ALA A 39 -20.77 -12.43 -4.44
CA ALA A 39 -20.59 -12.76 -5.85
C ALA A 39 -19.25 -13.46 -6.15
N ASN A 40 -18.26 -13.42 -5.23
CA ASN A 40 -16.95 -14.02 -5.42
C ASN A 40 -16.67 -15.13 -4.38
N PRO A 41 -16.54 -16.40 -4.80
CA PRO A 41 -16.31 -17.51 -3.87
C PRO A 41 -15.06 -17.37 -2.98
N ALA A 42 -13.98 -16.80 -3.51
CA ALA A 42 -12.74 -16.60 -2.74
C ALA A 42 -12.91 -15.51 -1.66
N LEU A 43 -13.55 -14.39 -2.01
CA LEU A 43 -13.86 -13.34 -1.03
C LEU A 43 -14.83 -13.83 0.05
N ARG A 44 -15.83 -14.62 -0.34
CA ARG A 44 -16.77 -15.25 0.59
C ARG A 44 -16.08 -16.21 1.56
N ALA A 45 -15.10 -16.97 1.10
CA ALA A 45 -14.31 -17.86 1.96
C ALA A 45 -13.51 -17.07 3.01
N GLU A 46 -12.87 -15.97 2.61
CA GLU A 46 -12.17 -15.07 3.53
C GLU A 46 -13.14 -14.45 4.56
N ASP A 47 -14.31 -13.97 4.13
CA ASP A 47 -15.30 -13.38 5.04
C ASP A 47 -15.84 -14.38 6.07
N ALA A 48 -16.09 -15.63 5.65
CA ALA A 48 -16.47 -16.70 6.55
C ALA A 48 -15.39 -17.01 7.60
N GLU A 49 -14.12 -17.01 7.19
CA GLU A 49 -12.98 -17.26 8.08
C GLU A 49 -12.73 -16.07 9.04
N ILE A 50 -12.88 -14.83 8.55
CA ILE A 50 -12.88 -13.62 9.39
C ILE A 50 -13.96 -13.74 10.46
N ALA A 51 -15.19 -14.13 10.10
CA ALA A 51 -16.27 -14.30 11.06
C ALA A 51 -15.96 -15.37 12.12
N ARG A 52 -15.32 -16.48 11.73
CA ARG A 52 -14.89 -17.54 12.65
C ARG A 52 -13.80 -17.04 13.61
N LEU A 53 -12.75 -16.40 13.10
CA LEU A 53 -11.65 -15.86 13.89
C LEU A 53 -12.09 -14.70 14.78
N TYR A 54 -13.03 -13.88 14.32
CA TYR A 54 -13.64 -12.82 15.13
C TYR A 54 -14.33 -13.40 16.36
N ARG A 55 -15.20 -14.41 16.20
CA ARG A 55 -15.85 -15.09 17.34
C ARG A 55 -14.82 -15.66 18.31
N LEU A 56 -13.75 -16.26 17.79
CA LEU A 56 -12.66 -16.80 18.62
C LEU A 56 -11.91 -15.70 19.37
N ALA A 57 -11.58 -14.59 18.70
CA ALA A 57 -10.90 -13.45 19.29
C ALA A 57 -11.74 -12.81 20.40
N VAL A 58 -13.05 -12.63 20.19
CA VAL A 58 -13.98 -12.13 21.21
C VAL A 58 -14.04 -13.08 22.41
N ALA A 59 -14.19 -14.39 22.18
CA ALA A 59 -14.26 -15.38 23.25
C ALA A 59 -12.99 -15.41 24.11
N LYS A 60 -11.81 -15.23 23.49
CA LYS A 60 -10.52 -15.25 24.19
C LYS A 60 -10.11 -13.91 24.81
N ALA A 61 -10.74 -12.80 24.40
CA ALA A 61 -10.34 -11.47 24.86
C ALA A 61 -10.71 -11.16 26.31
N GLY A 62 -11.56 -11.97 26.96
CA GLY A 62 -11.97 -11.76 28.35
C GLY A 62 -12.51 -10.34 28.59
N ALA A 63 -11.89 -9.60 29.51
CA ALA A 63 -12.26 -8.21 29.82
C ALA A 63 -12.11 -7.25 28.62
N HIS A 64 -11.33 -7.62 27.60
CA HIS A 64 -11.10 -6.82 26.40
C HIS A 64 -12.06 -7.14 25.24
N ALA A 65 -13.09 -7.98 25.44
CA ALA A 65 -14.04 -8.36 24.40
C ALA A 65 -14.74 -7.14 23.74
N ALA A 66 -15.13 -6.14 24.54
CA ALA A 66 -15.74 -4.90 24.04
C ALA A 66 -14.80 -4.13 23.09
N ALA A 67 -13.49 -4.14 23.37
CA ALA A 67 -12.50 -3.49 22.51
C ALA A 67 -12.37 -4.22 21.16
N VAL A 68 -12.39 -5.55 21.15
CA VAL A 68 -12.36 -6.36 19.90
C VAL A 68 -13.62 -6.13 19.07
N ILE A 69 -14.79 -6.02 19.71
CA ILE A 69 -16.06 -5.68 19.05
C ILE A 69 -15.98 -4.30 18.40
N ALA A 70 -15.49 -3.29 19.13
CA ALA A 70 -15.36 -1.93 18.62
C ALA A 70 -14.33 -1.82 17.48
N GLU A 71 -13.22 -2.56 17.59
CA GLU A 71 -12.20 -2.67 16.54
C GLU A 71 -12.79 -3.26 15.24
N GLN A 72 -13.56 -4.35 15.34
CA GLN A 72 -14.22 -4.96 14.18
C GLN A 72 -15.25 -4.01 13.53
N ALA A 73 -16.03 -3.29 14.34
CA ALA A 73 -16.99 -2.31 13.83
C ALA A 73 -16.29 -1.17 13.06
N ARG A 74 -15.18 -0.63 13.60
CA ARG A 74 -14.37 0.38 12.91
C ARG A 74 -13.79 -0.16 11.61
N TRP A 75 -13.25 -1.38 11.62
CA TRP A 75 -12.72 -2.00 10.41
C TRP A 75 -13.79 -2.16 9.32
N LEU A 76 -15.00 -2.61 9.65
CA LEU A 76 -16.11 -2.74 8.70
C LEU A 76 -16.48 -1.38 8.08
N ALA A 77 -16.57 -0.32 8.90
CA ALA A 77 -16.86 1.02 8.42
C ALA A 77 -15.75 1.54 7.48
N THR A 78 -14.48 1.34 7.85
CA THR A 78 -13.33 1.72 7.02
C THR A 78 -13.28 0.93 5.72
N ARG A 79 -13.50 -0.38 5.76
CA ARG A 79 -13.59 -1.25 4.58
C ARG A 79 -14.67 -0.77 3.62
N ASP A 80 -15.86 -0.50 4.15
CA ASP A 80 -17.00 -0.08 3.34
C ASP A 80 -16.76 1.30 2.71
N ARG A 81 -16.15 2.25 3.43
CA ARG A 81 -15.74 3.54 2.86
C ARG A 81 -14.68 3.38 1.76
N LEU A 82 -13.62 2.61 2.02
CA LEU A 82 -12.49 2.49 1.10
C LEU A 82 -12.80 1.64 -0.14
N CYS A 83 -13.62 0.59 0.01
CA CYS A 83 -13.91 -0.35 -1.07
C CYS A 83 -15.33 -0.22 -1.65
N GLY A 84 -16.26 0.48 -0.97
CA GLY A 84 -17.68 0.53 -1.32
C GLY A 84 -18.18 1.83 -1.91
N ASP A 85 -17.48 2.95 -1.69
CA ASP A 85 -17.83 4.27 -2.25
C ASP A 85 -17.34 4.46 -3.71
N LEU A 86 -16.88 3.38 -4.34
CA LEU A 86 -16.51 3.35 -5.75
C LEU A 86 -17.77 3.28 -6.62
N THR A 87 -17.78 3.98 -7.75
CA THR A 87 -18.95 3.99 -8.64
C THR A 87 -19.27 2.56 -9.11
N PRO A 88 -20.55 2.19 -9.37
CA PRO A 88 -20.90 0.84 -9.82
C PRO A 88 -20.18 0.39 -11.12
N ALA A 89 -19.60 1.31 -11.88
CA ALA A 89 -18.77 1.00 -13.05
C ALA A 89 -17.38 0.46 -12.68
N ASP A 90 -16.95 0.60 -11.42
CA ASP A 90 -15.62 0.26 -10.91
C ASP A 90 -15.59 -1.03 -10.07
N ASP A 91 -16.50 -1.97 -10.33
CA ASP A 91 -16.60 -3.25 -9.61
C ASP A 91 -15.27 -4.00 -9.53
N GLU A 92 -14.40 -3.90 -10.55
CA GLU A 92 -13.07 -4.53 -10.52
C GLU A 92 -12.13 -3.89 -9.48
N ARG A 93 -12.17 -2.56 -9.34
CA ARG A 93 -11.36 -1.84 -8.37
C ARG A 93 -11.82 -2.14 -6.96
N ALA A 94 -13.14 -2.14 -6.74
CA ALA A 94 -13.72 -2.49 -5.45
C ALA A 94 -13.45 -3.98 -5.09
N ARG A 95 -13.51 -4.91 -6.05
CA ARG A 95 -13.09 -6.31 -5.84
C ARG A 95 -11.60 -6.42 -5.48
N THR A 96 -10.75 -5.67 -6.18
CA THR A 96 -9.31 -5.61 -5.89
C THR A 96 -9.04 -5.06 -4.48
N CYS A 97 -9.78 -4.04 -4.05
CA CYS A 97 -9.72 -3.48 -2.70
C CYS A 97 -10.07 -4.55 -1.65
N LEU A 98 -11.19 -5.24 -1.81
CA LEU A 98 -11.62 -6.32 -0.91
C LEU A 98 -10.63 -7.50 -0.89
N ALA A 99 -10.10 -7.88 -2.05
CA ALA A 99 -9.09 -8.94 -2.18
C ALA A 99 -7.78 -8.63 -1.43
N ARG A 100 -7.49 -7.35 -1.20
CA ARG A 100 -6.36 -6.92 -0.36
C ARG A 100 -6.74 -6.85 1.12
N ALA A 101 -7.89 -6.25 1.44
CA ALA A 101 -8.29 -5.98 2.82
C ALA A 101 -8.70 -7.23 3.62
N LEU A 102 -9.47 -8.16 3.04
CA LEU A 102 -9.99 -9.31 3.78
C LEU A 102 -8.87 -10.22 4.31
N PRO A 103 -7.86 -10.63 3.51
CA PRO A 103 -6.81 -11.51 4.02
C PRO A 103 -5.95 -10.84 5.12
N LEU A 104 -5.76 -9.53 5.06
CA LEU A 104 -5.09 -8.75 6.11
C LEU A 104 -5.90 -8.79 7.41
N ARG A 105 -7.22 -8.60 7.35
CA ARG A 105 -8.08 -8.69 8.53
C ARG A 105 -8.10 -10.09 9.13
N ARG A 106 -8.14 -11.12 8.28
CA ARG A 106 -8.03 -12.52 8.70
C ARG A 106 -6.75 -12.73 9.53
N ALA A 107 -5.60 -12.26 9.04
CA ALA A 107 -4.33 -12.36 9.76
C ALA A 107 -4.37 -11.63 11.11
N ALA A 108 -4.88 -10.40 11.16
CA ALA A 108 -4.98 -9.62 12.39
C ALA A 108 -5.83 -10.33 13.47
N LEU A 109 -6.98 -10.90 13.06
CA LEU A 109 -7.85 -11.65 13.97
C LEU A 109 -7.22 -12.98 14.40
N ALA A 110 -6.46 -13.65 13.53
CA ALA A 110 -5.72 -14.86 13.90
C ALA A 110 -4.67 -14.55 14.98
N VAL A 111 -3.88 -13.49 14.79
CA VAL A 111 -2.91 -13.02 15.79
C VAL A 111 -3.62 -12.65 17.10
N ARG A 112 -4.70 -11.88 17.03
CA ARG A 112 -5.49 -11.48 18.21
C ARG A 112 -6.09 -12.67 18.95
N ALA A 113 -6.59 -13.67 18.23
CA ALA A 113 -7.11 -14.90 18.82
C ALA A 113 -6.01 -15.80 19.39
N ALA A 114 -4.77 -15.73 18.89
CA ALA A 114 -3.64 -16.47 19.45
C ALA A 114 -3.10 -15.79 20.71
N LYS A 115 -3.00 -14.46 20.70
CA LYS A 115 -2.39 -13.63 21.75
C LYS A 115 -3.31 -12.44 22.09
N PRO A 116 -4.35 -12.63 22.92
CA PRO A 116 -5.38 -11.61 23.18
C PRO A 116 -4.83 -10.35 23.85
N ASP A 117 -3.75 -10.44 24.63
CA ASP A 117 -3.21 -9.30 25.39
C ASP A 117 -1.91 -8.75 24.78
N GLN A 118 -1.59 -9.12 23.54
CA GLN A 118 -0.39 -8.64 22.88
C GLN A 118 -0.46 -7.10 22.70
N PRO A 119 0.61 -6.35 23.06
CA PRO A 119 0.62 -4.91 22.85
C PRO A 119 0.58 -4.57 21.35
N PHE A 120 0.16 -3.34 21.05
CA PHE A 120 -0.16 -2.91 19.69
C PHE A 120 0.97 -3.18 18.69
N CYS A 121 2.20 -2.80 19.02
CA CYS A 121 3.36 -2.93 18.14
C CYS A 121 3.68 -4.37 17.78
N GLU A 122 3.73 -5.23 18.79
CA GLU A 122 4.02 -6.65 18.60
C GLU A 122 2.88 -7.34 17.84
N ARG A 123 1.62 -6.90 18.05
CA ARG A 123 0.47 -7.38 17.30
C ARG A 123 0.53 -6.93 15.83
N ALA A 124 0.92 -5.69 15.57
CA ALA A 124 1.08 -5.15 14.22
C ALA A 124 2.20 -5.86 13.45
N ALA A 125 3.37 -6.03 14.07
CA ALA A 125 4.48 -6.77 13.48
C ALA A 125 4.11 -8.24 13.20
N ALA A 126 3.47 -8.93 14.17
CA ALA A 126 3.01 -10.30 13.98
C ALA A 126 1.96 -10.42 12.87
N THR A 127 1.05 -9.43 12.76
CA THR A 127 0.04 -9.41 11.69
C THR A 127 0.69 -9.27 10.31
N LEU A 128 1.66 -8.37 10.15
CA LEU A 128 2.40 -8.21 8.90
C LEU A 128 3.22 -9.46 8.54
N ALA A 129 3.77 -10.16 9.54
CA ALA A 129 4.50 -11.41 9.34
C ALA A 129 3.58 -12.57 8.87
N ASP A 130 2.35 -12.64 9.40
CA ASP A 130 1.38 -13.71 9.11
C ASP A 130 0.49 -13.42 7.90
N ALA A 131 0.37 -12.15 7.49
CA ALA A 131 -0.52 -11.75 6.41
C ALA A 131 -0.14 -12.37 5.06
N ARG A 132 -1.13 -12.92 4.36
CA ARG A 132 -1.00 -13.49 3.01
C ARG A 132 -2.17 -13.02 2.16
N GLY A 133 -1.94 -12.73 0.88
CA GLY A 133 -2.99 -12.44 -0.08
C GLY A 133 -3.87 -13.66 -0.39
N LEU A 134 -4.89 -13.47 -1.23
CA LEU A 134 -5.77 -14.57 -1.68
C LEU A 134 -5.03 -15.69 -2.40
N ASP A 135 -3.92 -15.38 -3.05
CA ASP A 135 -3.05 -16.33 -3.75
C ASP A 135 -2.04 -17.02 -2.82
N GLY A 136 -2.09 -16.73 -1.51
CA GLY A 136 -1.12 -17.22 -0.53
C GLY A 136 0.23 -16.49 -0.54
N GLY A 137 0.43 -15.51 -1.44
CA GLY A 137 1.65 -14.72 -1.52
C GLY A 137 1.72 -13.58 -0.49
N PRO A 138 2.85 -12.86 -0.39
CA PRO A 138 2.94 -11.64 0.41
C PRO A 138 1.91 -10.59 0.00
N PRO A 139 1.32 -9.85 0.97
CA PRO A 139 0.40 -8.77 0.66
C PRO A 139 1.01 -7.69 -0.24
N VAL A 140 0.11 -7.04 -0.97
CA VAL A 140 0.41 -5.91 -1.85
C VAL A 140 0.16 -4.60 -1.12
N GLY A 141 0.98 -3.60 -1.41
CA GLY A 141 0.84 -2.24 -0.88
C GLY A 141 1.92 -1.89 0.13
N ASP A 142 1.84 -0.65 0.59
CA ASP A 142 2.67 -0.12 1.66
C ASP A 142 2.26 -0.73 3.01
N LEU A 143 3.13 -0.67 4.03
CA LEU A 143 2.84 -1.31 5.31
C LEU A 143 1.73 -0.59 6.07
N ASP A 144 1.64 0.72 5.96
CA ASP A 144 0.51 1.50 6.49
C ASP A 144 -0.83 1.08 5.84
N GLU A 145 -0.89 0.96 4.52
CA GLU A 145 -2.07 0.42 3.80
C GLU A 145 -2.42 -0.99 4.27
N GLN A 146 -1.41 -1.84 4.50
CA GLN A 146 -1.61 -3.19 5.01
C GLN A 146 -2.17 -3.17 6.45
N LEU A 147 -1.68 -2.28 7.31
CA LEU A 147 -2.19 -2.12 8.67
C LEU A 147 -3.61 -1.52 8.69
N ILE A 148 -3.94 -0.64 7.74
CA ILE A 148 -5.29 -0.12 7.52
C ILE A 148 -6.23 -1.25 7.08
N GLY A 149 -5.81 -2.04 6.07
CA GLY A 149 -6.56 -3.20 5.61
C GLY A 149 -6.77 -4.27 6.69
N ALA A 150 -5.82 -4.40 7.62
CA ALA A 150 -5.90 -5.26 8.80
C ALA A 150 -6.84 -4.73 9.90
N GLY A 151 -7.22 -3.44 9.83
CA GLY A 151 -7.99 -2.76 10.89
C GLY A 151 -7.16 -2.42 12.12
N LEU A 152 -5.83 -2.44 12.00
CA LEU A 152 -4.91 -2.04 13.07
C LEU A 152 -4.66 -0.55 13.09
N LEU A 153 -4.79 0.10 11.93
CA LEU A 153 -4.87 1.54 11.76
C LEU A 153 -6.23 1.89 11.15
N THR A 154 -6.80 3.01 11.57
CA THR A 154 -7.97 3.62 10.95
C THR A 154 -7.59 5.03 10.52
N PRO A 155 -7.44 5.31 9.21
CA PRO A 155 -7.03 6.63 8.76
C PRO A 155 -8.13 7.64 9.08
N ALA A 156 -7.71 8.84 9.48
CA ALA A 156 -8.60 9.96 9.72
C ALA A 156 -9.39 10.27 8.43
N PRO A 157 -10.69 10.62 8.52
CA PRO A 157 -11.39 11.18 7.38
C PRO A 157 -10.81 12.56 7.07
N GLU A 158 -10.54 12.81 5.79
CA GLU A 158 -10.29 14.15 5.29
C GLU A 158 -11.63 14.89 5.17
N GLN A 159 -11.64 16.16 5.55
CA GLN A 159 -12.79 17.05 5.45
C GLN A 159 -12.35 18.46 5.06
N GLU A 160 -13.25 19.23 4.48
CA GLU A 160 -12.97 20.62 4.12
C GLU A 160 -12.72 21.50 5.36
N LEU A 161 -11.76 22.42 5.23
CA LEU A 161 -11.44 23.44 6.23
C LEU A 161 -12.50 24.55 6.21
N THR A 162 -13.63 24.29 6.88
CA THR A 162 -14.75 25.23 7.00
C THR A 162 -14.38 26.50 7.78
N GLN A 163 -15.16 27.58 7.62
CA GLN A 163 -14.97 28.81 8.40
C GLN A 163 -15.02 28.57 9.92
N ALA A 164 -15.91 27.68 10.38
CA ALA A 164 -16.02 27.36 11.81
C ALA A 164 -14.74 26.72 12.37
N TRP A 165 -13.95 26.04 11.54
CA TRP A 165 -12.63 25.54 11.92
C TRP A 165 -11.58 26.64 11.86
N ARG A 166 -11.63 27.53 10.87
CA ARG A 166 -10.74 28.69 10.79
C ARG A 166 -10.86 29.61 12.00
N ASP A 167 -12.06 29.74 12.55
CA ASP A 167 -12.30 30.55 13.75
C ASP A 167 -11.78 29.89 15.04
N ARG A 168 -11.56 28.57 15.04
CA ARG A 168 -11.14 27.76 16.21
C ARG A 168 -9.65 27.43 16.22
N LEU A 169 -9.02 27.43 15.05
CA LEU A 169 -7.63 27.06 14.87
C LEU A 169 -6.75 28.32 14.88
N PRO A 170 -5.49 28.21 15.33
CA PRO A 170 -4.56 29.33 15.26
C PRO A 170 -4.25 29.69 13.79
N PRO A 171 -3.93 30.96 13.48
CA PRO A 171 -3.70 31.41 12.11
C PRO A 171 -2.69 30.54 11.34
N GLU A 172 -1.62 30.08 12.01
CA GLU A 172 -0.57 29.23 11.43
C GLU A 172 -1.08 27.85 10.99
N ALA A 173 -2.22 27.39 11.49
CA ALA A 173 -2.88 26.14 11.08
C ALA A 173 -3.85 26.34 9.90
N THR A 174 -4.03 27.58 9.46
CA THR A 174 -5.03 27.96 8.42
C THR A 174 -4.42 28.81 7.31
N GLN A 175 -3.20 29.29 7.52
CA GLN A 175 -2.33 29.92 6.55
C GLN A 175 -1.61 28.80 5.82
N ASP A 176 -2.11 28.41 4.66
CA ASP A 176 -1.41 27.86 3.48
C ASP A 176 -2.39 27.14 2.55
N ALA A 177 -1.94 26.76 1.35
CA ALA A 177 -2.70 26.51 0.12
C ALA A 177 -3.70 25.32 0.11
N GLY A 178 -4.01 24.71 1.27
CA GLY A 178 -4.92 23.57 1.38
C GLY A 178 -6.26 23.92 2.06
N ASP A 179 -7.38 23.62 1.41
CA ASP A 179 -8.72 23.66 2.02
C ASP A 179 -9.10 22.34 2.69
N GLN A 180 -8.13 21.47 3.00
CA GLN A 180 -8.36 20.15 3.59
C GLN A 180 -7.75 20.06 4.98
N MET A 181 -8.50 19.42 5.88
CA MET A 181 -8.04 19.07 7.20
C MET A 181 -8.45 17.64 7.55
N ALA A 182 -7.66 16.98 8.39
CA ALA A 182 -8.08 15.75 9.03
C ALA A 182 -8.34 16.01 10.51
N VAL A 183 -9.51 15.59 10.99
CA VAL A 183 -9.86 15.71 12.42
C VAL A 183 -10.06 14.33 13.02
N VAL A 184 -9.24 14.02 14.02
CA VAL A 184 -9.35 12.76 14.77
C VAL A 184 -9.91 13.04 16.15
N PRO A 185 -11.08 12.49 16.52
CA PRO A 185 -11.59 12.56 17.88
C PRO A 185 -10.66 11.86 18.88
N PHE A 186 -10.39 12.50 20.01
CA PHE A 186 -9.58 11.96 21.10
C PHE A 186 -10.23 12.22 22.47
N GLY A 187 -10.93 11.24 23.02
CA GLY A 187 -11.63 11.45 24.30
C GLY A 187 -12.62 12.61 24.19
N ARG A 188 -12.36 13.73 24.89
CA ARG A 188 -13.13 15.00 24.76
C ARG A 188 -12.44 16.06 23.88
N ALA A 189 -11.24 15.77 23.41
CA ALA A 189 -10.40 16.62 22.57
C ALA A 189 -10.43 16.14 21.12
N HIS A 190 -9.78 16.88 20.23
CA HIS A 190 -9.55 16.45 18.85
C HIS A 190 -8.10 16.75 18.47
N VAL A 191 -7.61 16.06 17.44
CA VAL A 191 -6.37 16.41 16.76
C VAL A 191 -6.74 16.95 15.38
N ALA A 192 -6.34 18.18 15.08
CA ALA A 192 -6.49 18.77 13.75
C ALA A 192 -5.16 18.73 13.01
N VAL A 193 -5.20 18.26 11.76
CA VAL A 193 -4.05 18.19 10.86
C VAL A 193 -4.36 19.01 9.62
N THR A 194 -3.48 19.93 9.27
CA THR A 194 -3.62 20.75 8.05
C THR A 194 -2.39 20.59 7.17
N ALA A 195 -2.59 20.46 5.85
CA ALA A 195 -1.51 20.38 4.89
C ALA A 195 -0.99 21.79 4.60
N LEU A 196 0.30 22.03 4.85
CA LEU A 196 0.89 23.39 4.82
C LEU A 196 1.66 23.70 3.53
N ASP A 197 2.06 22.71 2.74
CA ASP A 197 2.73 22.94 1.46
C ASP A 197 2.24 21.95 0.42
N ASP A 198 1.96 22.45 -0.77
CA ASP A 198 1.68 21.65 -1.97
C ASP A 198 2.59 22.14 -3.12
N ALA A 199 3.91 22.00 -2.94
CA ALA A 199 4.73 21.74 -4.11
C ALA A 199 4.23 20.39 -4.65
N ALA A 200 4.04 20.24 -5.96
CA ALA A 200 3.28 19.16 -6.65
C ALA A 200 3.59 17.68 -6.26
N SER A 201 4.45 17.44 -5.29
CA SER A 201 4.86 16.13 -4.80
C SER A 201 5.29 16.08 -3.33
N CYS A 202 5.00 17.07 -2.47
CA CYS A 202 5.36 17.03 -1.05
C CYS A 202 4.28 17.65 -0.16
N THR A 203 4.09 17.09 1.04
CA THR A 203 3.12 17.55 2.03
C THR A 203 3.80 17.69 3.39
N SER A 204 3.71 18.86 3.99
CA SER A 204 4.00 19.12 5.39
C SER A 204 2.69 19.18 6.17
N PHE A 205 2.74 18.94 7.47
CA PHE A 205 1.55 19.04 8.33
C PHE A 205 1.86 19.72 9.66
N SER A 206 0.89 20.48 10.15
CA SER A 206 0.82 20.92 11.54
C SER A 206 -0.20 20.09 12.29
N VAL A 207 0.08 19.80 13.56
CA VAL A 207 -0.79 18.98 14.40
C VAL A 207 -1.17 19.78 15.64
N HIS A 208 -2.47 19.98 15.85
CA HIS A 208 -2.99 20.78 16.94
C HIS A 208 -3.86 19.95 17.87
N TRP A 209 -3.66 20.15 19.17
CA TRP A 209 -4.59 19.66 20.17
C TRP A 209 -5.78 20.61 20.30
N LEU A 210 -7.00 20.09 20.26
CA LEU A 210 -8.21 20.85 20.49
C LEU A 210 -8.73 20.60 21.90
N ASP A 211 -9.07 21.67 22.63
CA ASP A 211 -9.69 21.56 23.95
C ASP A 211 -11.12 20.98 23.86
N THR A 212 -11.80 20.86 25.01
CA THR A 212 -13.17 20.31 25.04
C THR A 212 -14.23 21.20 24.37
N ALA A 213 -13.92 22.46 24.13
CA ALA A 213 -14.75 23.38 23.35
C ALA A 213 -14.38 23.38 21.86
N GLY A 214 -13.31 22.66 21.48
CA GLY A 214 -12.82 22.55 20.12
C GLY A 214 -11.83 23.65 19.72
N ASN A 215 -11.33 24.46 20.67
CA ASN A 215 -10.35 25.50 20.38
C ASN A 215 -8.94 24.91 20.29
N GLY A 216 -8.19 25.35 19.29
CA GLY A 216 -6.83 24.90 19.05
C GLY A 216 -5.81 25.45 20.04
N GLY A 217 -4.99 24.55 20.59
CA GLY A 217 -3.77 24.88 21.30
C GLY A 217 -2.57 25.07 20.37
N PRO A 218 -1.37 25.31 20.94
CA PRO A 218 -0.14 25.40 20.16
C PRO A 218 0.11 24.12 19.36
N ALA A 219 0.78 24.27 18.21
CA ALA A 219 1.18 23.13 17.40
C ALA A 219 2.09 22.18 18.19
N LEU A 220 1.90 20.88 18.01
CA LEU A 220 2.86 19.88 18.44
C LEU A 220 4.16 20.06 17.65
N PRO A 221 5.33 19.74 18.26
CA PRO A 221 6.56 19.66 17.49
C PRO A 221 6.42 18.59 16.39
N PRO A 222 7.23 18.63 15.31
CA PRO A 222 7.24 17.57 14.32
C PRO A 222 7.41 16.17 14.96
N PRO A 223 6.65 15.16 14.54
CA PRO A 223 6.73 13.80 15.12
C PRO A 223 8.08 13.13 14.88
N GLU A 224 8.80 13.58 13.85
CA GLU A 224 10.09 13.05 13.44
C GLU A 224 11.09 14.19 13.25
N ALA A 225 12.34 13.97 13.66
CA ALA A 225 13.43 14.89 13.37
C ALA A 225 13.78 14.79 11.88
N ARG A 226 13.40 15.80 11.10
CA ARG A 226 13.67 15.87 9.66
C ARG A 226 14.79 16.87 9.36
N PRO A 227 15.65 16.61 8.34
CA PRO A 227 16.65 17.57 7.89
C PRO A 227 16.00 18.91 7.50
N ALA A 228 16.68 20.02 7.78
CA ALA A 228 16.17 21.36 7.49
C ALA A 228 15.92 21.60 5.99
N ASP A 229 16.62 20.88 5.12
CA ASP A 229 16.47 20.90 3.66
C ASP A 229 15.36 19.97 3.14
N LYS A 230 14.75 19.14 4.01
CA LYS A 230 13.63 18.22 3.70
C LYS A 230 12.56 18.19 4.81
N PRO A 231 11.93 19.34 5.12
CA PRO A 231 10.99 19.43 6.24
C PRO A 231 9.65 18.71 5.96
N ALA A 232 9.27 18.52 4.69
CA ALA A 232 8.03 17.89 4.27
C ALA A 232 8.19 16.38 3.96
N TYR A 233 7.07 15.66 3.97
CA TYR A 233 6.95 14.28 3.48
C TYR A 233 6.69 14.34 1.99
N CYS A 234 7.64 13.87 1.18
CA CYS A 234 7.52 13.92 -0.26
C CYS A 234 6.95 12.61 -0.80
N TRP A 235 6.59 12.57 -2.09
CA TRP A 235 5.97 11.43 -2.81
C TRP A 235 6.62 10.05 -2.60
N SER A 236 7.86 10.01 -2.11
CA SER A 236 8.55 8.78 -1.70
C SER A 236 8.19 8.27 -0.30
N GLU A 237 7.37 9.01 0.41
CA GLU A 237 6.97 8.76 1.79
C GLU A 237 5.45 8.86 1.87
N SER A 238 4.84 7.98 2.66
CA SER A 238 3.49 8.16 3.11
C SER A 238 3.52 8.66 4.54
N ALA A 239 2.62 9.59 4.86
CA ALA A 239 2.41 10.03 6.23
C ALA A 239 0.92 10.26 6.43
N GLY A 240 0.43 9.91 7.60
CA GLY A 240 -0.98 9.95 7.90
C GLY A 240 -1.26 9.99 9.38
N PHE A 241 -2.52 10.31 9.66
CA PHE A 241 -3.05 10.39 11.01
C PHE A 241 -4.30 9.54 11.11
N GLY A 242 -4.57 9.05 12.31
CA GLY A 242 -5.72 8.18 12.51
C GLY A 242 -5.80 7.65 13.92
N LEU A 243 -6.41 6.49 14.04
CA LEU A 243 -6.55 5.74 15.29
C LEU A 243 -5.86 4.39 15.16
N ASP A 244 -5.23 3.92 16.23
CA ASP A 244 -4.89 2.52 16.36
C ASP A 244 -6.13 1.67 16.66
N ALA A 245 -5.94 0.36 16.71
CA ALA A 245 -7.05 -0.56 16.95
C ALA A 245 -7.63 -0.49 18.38
N ALA A 246 -6.98 0.18 19.34
CA ALA A 246 -7.57 0.51 20.64
C ALA A 246 -8.35 1.84 20.62
N GLY A 247 -8.31 2.59 19.51
CA GLY A 247 -8.92 3.92 19.39
C GLY A 247 -8.02 5.03 19.94
N VAL A 248 -6.71 4.78 20.07
CA VAL A 248 -5.73 5.80 20.46
C VAL A 248 -5.25 6.52 19.19
N PRO A 249 -5.17 7.86 19.17
CA PRO A 249 -4.67 8.60 18.03
C PRO A 249 -3.22 8.28 17.78
N VAL A 250 -2.91 8.15 16.51
CA VAL A 250 -1.57 7.84 16.04
C VAL A 250 -1.23 8.72 14.86
N PHE A 251 0.04 9.11 14.82
CA PHE A 251 0.73 9.46 13.59
C PHE A 251 1.40 8.21 13.06
N PHE A 252 1.36 8.00 11.74
CA PHE A 252 2.14 6.98 11.09
C PHE A 252 2.81 7.56 9.86
N ALA A 253 4.06 7.17 9.64
CA ALA A 253 4.79 7.48 8.44
C ALA A 253 5.57 6.27 7.97
N GLN A 254 5.78 6.20 6.68
CA GLN A 254 6.60 5.18 6.06
C GLN A 254 7.46 5.84 4.99
N ASP A 255 8.70 5.38 4.90
CA ASP A 255 9.46 5.56 3.66
C ASP A 255 8.98 4.50 2.67
N SER A 256 8.15 4.93 1.73
CA SER A 256 7.67 4.07 0.64
C SER A 256 8.74 3.87 -0.44
N GLY A 257 9.93 4.47 -0.26
CA GLY A 257 10.93 4.67 -1.30
C GLY A 257 10.34 5.49 -2.44
N PRO A 258 11.02 5.64 -3.59
CA PRO A 258 10.31 6.03 -4.80
C PRO A 258 9.20 4.98 -5.03
N SER A 259 7.97 5.32 -4.65
CA SER A 259 6.82 4.42 -4.57
C SER A 259 6.44 4.01 -5.99
N ARG A 260 7.10 2.94 -6.39
CA ARG A 260 7.00 2.25 -7.67
C ARG A 260 5.58 1.71 -7.81
N PRO A 261 4.90 1.90 -8.96
CA PRO A 261 3.66 1.19 -9.22
C PRO A 261 3.85 -0.34 -9.33
N ARG A 262 5.07 -0.84 -9.64
CA ARG A 262 5.31 -2.27 -9.94
C ARG A 262 6.69 -2.87 -9.61
N ALA A 263 7.72 -2.09 -9.33
CA ALA A 263 8.86 -2.63 -8.59
C ALA A 263 8.51 -2.52 -7.10
N ARG A 264 8.84 -3.43 -6.21
CA ARG A 264 8.45 -3.26 -4.79
C ARG A 264 9.71 -3.18 -3.94
N PRO A 265 9.77 -2.30 -2.94
CA PRO A 265 10.95 -2.24 -2.11
C PRO A 265 11.12 -3.59 -1.42
N THR A 266 12.36 -4.10 -1.46
CA THR A 266 12.77 -5.32 -0.76
C THR A 266 12.75 -5.12 0.74
N ARG A 267 12.75 -3.87 1.21
CA ARG A 267 12.66 -3.47 2.61
C ARG A 267 11.70 -2.29 2.73
N ALA A 268 10.70 -2.39 3.58
CA ALA A 268 9.80 -1.30 3.92
C ALA A 268 9.83 -1.07 5.43
N GLU A 269 9.76 0.18 5.87
CA GLU A 269 9.69 0.54 7.29
C GLU A 269 8.49 1.46 7.52
N VAL A 270 7.64 1.11 8.49
CA VAL A 270 6.59 1.99 9.01
C VAL A 270 6.92 2.37 10.44
N ARG A 271 6.73 3.66 10.73
CA ARG A 271 6.90 4.29 12.04
C ARG A 271 5.54 4.73 12.52
N ILE A 272 5.18 4.39 13.76
CA ILE A 272 3.89 4.73 14.35
C ILE A 272 4.11 5.36 15.72
N HIS A 273 3.63 6.59 15.90
CA HIS A 273 3.72 7.36 17.12
C HIS A 273 2.32 7.52 17.72
N GLN A 274 2.11 7.09 18.96
CA GLN A 274 0.90 7.47 19.69
C GLN A 274 0.95 8.95 20.07
N VAL A 275 -0.20 9.61 20.02
CA VAL A 275 -0.31 11.03 20.40
C VAL A 275 -0.76 11.15 21.85
N HIS A 276 -0.06 11.96 22.65
CA HIS A 276 -0.39 12.22 24.04
C HIS A 276 -0.43 13.72 24.30
N ARG A 277 -1.62 14.35 24.37
CA ARG A 277 -1.81 15.79 24.66
C ARG A 277 -0.85 16.71 23.89
N ASP A 278 0.29 17.02 24.49
CA ASP A 278 1.33 17.96 24.06
C ASP A 278 2.61 17.28 23.55
N ARG A 279 2.64 15.94 23.43
CA ARG A 279 3.84 15.19 23.02
C ARG A 279 3.55 13.90 22.25
N TRP A 280 4.57 13.43 21.55
CA TRP A 280 4.58 12.12 20.89
C TRP A 280 5.04 11.02 21.84
N GLY A 281 4.38 9.88 21.79
CA GLY A 281 4.84 8.64 22.39
C GLY A 281 6.06 8.07 21.65
N ALA A 282 6.69 7.07 22.26
CA ALA A 282 7.80 6.35 21.64
C ALA A 282 7.37 5.72 20.32
N ALA A 283 8.23 5.81 19.30
CA ALA A 283 7.98 5.27 17.99
C ALA A 283 7.94 3.74 18.00
N CYS A 284 6.90 3.19 17.38
CA CYS A 284 6.83 1.81 16.94
C CYS A 284 7.48 1.71 15.56
N ARG A 285 8.66 1.09 15.44
CA ARG A 285 9.32 0.91 14.15
C ARG A 285 9.20 -0.52 13.70
N ILE A 286 8.44 -0.77 12.65
CA ILE A 286 8.22 -2.10 12.08
C ILE A 286 8.84 -2.12 10.69
N GLU A 287 9.76 -3.05 10.50
CA GLU A 287 10.41 -3.29 9.22
C GLU A 287 9.98 -4.62 8.65
N ALA A 288 9.66 -4.64 7.36
CA ALA A 288 9.39 -5.85 6.60
C ALA A 288 10.40 -5.98 5.45
N THR A 289 11.16 -7.07 5.46
CA THR A 289 12.05 -7.46 4.38
C THR A 289 11.42 -8.58 3.55
N TYR A 290 11.30 -8.36 2.26
CA TYR A 290 10.67 -9.26 1.30
C TYR A 290 11.71 -9.90 0.38
N GLN A 291 11.55 -11.19 0.10
CA GLN A 291 12.12 -11.78 -1.09
C GLN A 291 11.38 -11.26 -2.32
N THR A 292 12.10 -11.05 -3.41
CA THR A 292 11.50 -10.58 -4.67
C THR A 292 12.00 -11.41 -5.84
N GLU A 293 11.14 -11.54 -6.84
CA GLU A 293 11.50 -12.13 -8.12
C GLU A 293 10.89 -11.31 -9.25
N PHE A 294 11.47 -11.40 -10.44
CA PHE A 294 10.88 -10.85 -11.64
C PHE A 294 9.92 -11.88 -12.24
N ARG A 295 8.69 -11.46 -12.55
CA ARG A 295 7.71 -12.25 -13.30
C ARG A 295 7.30 -11.52 -14.55
N LEU A 296 7.05 -12.28 -15.61
CA LEU A 296 6.46 -11.74 -16.83
C LEU A 296 5.09 -11.13 -16.51
N GLY A 297 4.87 -9.92 -16.99
CA GLY A 297 3.59 -9.21 -16.92
C GLY A 297 2.84 -9.27 -18.23
N ASP A 298 2.06 -8.23 -18.50
CA ASP A 298 1.36 -8.05 -19.78
C ASP A 298 2.35 -7.98 -20.94
N GLY A 299 1.99 -8.55 -22.08
CA GLY A 299 2.78 -8.47 -23.29
C GLY A 299 2.04 -8.97 -24.53
N ARG A 300 2.69 -8.81 -25.68
CA ARG A 300 2.24 -9.32 -26.97
C ARG A 300 3.43 -9.90 -27.73
N CYS A 301 3.23 -11.03 -28.39
CA CYS A 301 4.22 -11.62 -29.29
C CYS A 301 3.55 -12.07 -30.58
N ALA A 302 4.13 -11.65 -31.70
CA ALA A 302 3.71 -11.95 -33.07
C ALA A 302 4.77 -12.80 -33.82
N ALA A 303 5.80 -13.27 -33.12
CA ALA A 303 6.74 -14.25 -33.66
C ALA A 303 6.12 -15.66 -33.68
N ASP A 304 6.90 -16.66 -34.12
CA ASP A 304 6.50 -18.06 -34.01
C ASP A 304 6.42 -18.52 -32.54
N ALA A 305 5.67 -19.59 -32.29
CA ALA A 305 5.38 -20.07 -30.95
C ALA A 305 6.64 -20.45 -30.15
N ALA A 306 7.66 -21.02 -30.81
CA ALA A 306 8.90 -21.40 -30.14
C ALA A 306 9.69 -20.16 -29.69
N THR A 307 9.77 -19.14 -30.55
CA THR A 307 10.37 -17.84 -30.22
C THR A 307 9.62 -17.13 -29.10
N CYS A 308 8.28 -17.08 -29.16
CA CYS A 308 7.48 -16.44 -28.11
C CYS A 308 7.67 -17.15 -26.76
N LYS A 309 7.67 -18.49 -26.74
CA LYS A 309 7.94 -19.27 -25.52
C LYS A 309 9.33 -18.97 -24.96
N ALA A 310 10.36 -19.03 -25.81
CA ALA A 310 11.74 -18.75 -25.40
C ALA A 310 11.91 -17.33 -24.83
N LEU A 311 11.25 -16.31 -25.41
CA LEU A 311 11.23 -14.95 -24.85
C LEU A 311 10.58 -14.92 -23.46
N THR A 312 9.43 -15.56 -23.29
CA THR A 312 8.69 -15.55 -22.01
C THR A 312 9.47 -16.23 -20.88
N GLU A 313 10.29 -17.24 -21.20
CA GLU A 313 11.13 -17.96 -20.24
C GLU A 313 12.44 -17.23 -19.93
N ALA A 314 13.03 -16.53 -20.91
CA ALA A 314 14.29 -15.81 -20.74
C ALA A 314 14.12 -14.44 -20.07
N ALA A 315 13.03 -13.72 -20.38
CA ALA A 315 12.85 -12.32 -19.98
C ALA A 315 12.96 -12.08 -18.45
N PRO A 316 12.32 -12.89 -17.57
CA PRO A 316 12.48 -12.73 -16.12
C PRO A 316 13.93 -12.90 -15.63
N ARG A 317 14.69 -13.83 -16.24
CA ARG A 317 16.09 -14.07 -15.89
C ARG A 317 16.97 -12.87 -16.27
N TRP A 318 16.77 -12.31 -17.46
CA TRP A 318 17.46 -11.10 -17.88
C TRP A 318 17.13 -9.89 -17.02
N ALA A 319 15.85 -9.70 -16.68
CA ALA A 319 15.42 -8.63 -15.78
C ALA A 319 16.08 -8.75 -14.40
N THR A 320 16.23 -9.98 -13.89
CA THR A 320 16.91 -10.26 -12.62
C THR A 320 18.39 -9.88 -12.66
N ALA A 321 19.11 -10.28 -13.72
CA ALA A 321 20.52 -9.93 -13.90
C ALA A 321 20.71 -8.41 -14.08
N LEU A 322 19.82 -7.76 -14.84
CA LEU A 322 19.86 -6.30 -15.03
C LEU A 322 19.61 -5.55 -13.73
N ALA A 323 18.60 -5.94 -12.95
CA ALA A 323 18.25 -5.29 -11.68
C ALA A 323 19.32 -5.46 -10.59
N ALA A 324 20.12 -6.52 -10.66
CA ALA A 324 21.28 -6.71 -9.78
C ALA A 324 22.47 -5.84 -10.18
N SER A 325 22.46 -5.24 -11.37
CA SER A 325 23.56 -4.42 -11.86
C SER A 325 23.47 -2.96 -11.37
N PRO A 326 24.61 -2.30 -11.13
CA PRO A 326 24.65 -0.87 -10.84
C PRO A 326 24.07 0.01 -11.95
N TRP A 327 24.04 -0.49 -13.20
CA TRP A 327 23.46 0.23 -14.34
C TRP A 327 21.97 0.52 -14.14
N SER A 328 21.24 -0.35 -13.45
CA SER A 328 19.79 -0.22 -13.25
C SER A 328 19.37 0.85 -12.23
N ILE A 329 20.32 1.58 -11.65
CA ILE A 329 20.09 2.54 -10.57
C ILE A 329 20.18 3.99 -11.12
N GLY A 330 19.09 4.75 -11.02
CA GLY A 330 19.03 6.19 -11.33
C GLY A 330 18.30 6.54 -12.63
N ALA A 331 17.88 7.80 -12.76
CA ALA A 331 17.03 8.29 -13.85
C ALA A 331 17.80 8.99 -15.00
N ASP A 332 19.08 9.35 -14.83
CA ASP A 332 19.85 10.08 -15.84
C ASP A 332 21.23 9.48 -15.97
N HIS A 333 21.69 9.04 -17.17
CA HIS A 333 23.02 8.42 -17.34
C HIS A 333 24.16 9.39 -17.72
N PRO A 334 24.85 10.13 -16.79
CA PRO A 334 25.97 11.02 -17.14
C PRO A 334 27.24 10.26 -17.59
N PRO A 335 28.21 10.94 -18.23
CA PRO A 335 29.48 10.33 -18.64
C PRO A 335 30.24 9.65 -17.47
N GLY A 336 30.78 8.44 -17.70
CA GLY A 336 31.59 7.69 -16.72
C GLY A 336 30.86 6.56 -15.95
N ARG A 337 29.80 5.99 -16.52
CA ARG A 337 28.93 4.99 -15.86
C ARG A 337 29.45 3.54 -15.82
N PRO A 338 28.87 2.71 -14.93
CA PRO A 338 28.99 1.25 -14.98
C PRO A 338 28.45 0.69 -16.30
N ASP A 339 29.13 -0.30 -16.84
CA ASP A 339 28.73 -0.97 -18.08
C ASP A 339 27.38 -1.67 -17.94
N TYR A 340 26.61 -1.69 -19.03
CA TYR A 340 25.43 -2.54 -19.13
C TYR A 340 25.85 -4.00 -18.93
N PRO A 341 25.19 -4.76 -18.04
CA PRO A 341 25.66 -6.09 -17.67
C PRO A 341 25.55 -7.07 -18.84
N ALA A 342 26.45 -8.05 -18.87
CA ALA A 342 26.28 -9.20 -19.75
C ALA A 342 25.01 -9.98 -19.35
N LEU A 343 24.16 -10.27 -20.32
CA LEU A 343 22.93 -11.03 -20.12
C LEU A 343 23.05 -12.37 -20.86
N ASP A 344 22.68 -13.45 -20.18
CA ASP A 344 22.81 -14.82 -20.69
C ASP A 344 22.17 -15.00 -22.08
N GLY A 345 22.94 -15.51 -23.04
CA GLY A 345 22.49 -15.70 -24.42
C GLY A 345 22.32 -14.43 -25.26
N LEU A 346 22.65 -13.25 -24.72
CA LEU A 346 22.61 -11.97 -25.43
C LEU A 346 24.03 -11.47 -25.75
N ALA A 347 24.21 -10.89 -26.93
CA ALA A 347 25.45 -10.24 -27.33
C ALA A 347 25.19 -8.77 -27.66
N PRO A 348 26.20 -7.87 -27.56
CA PRO A 348 26.09 -6.53 -28.10
C PRO A 348 25.72 -6.57 -29.60
N TYR A 349 24.75 -5.76 -30.01
CA TYR A 349 24.37 -5.71 -31.42
C TYR A 349 25.39 -4.91 -32.24
N THR A 350 26.00 -5.56 -33.24
CA THR A 350 27.04 -4.97 -34.10
C THR A 350 26.57 -4.67 -35.54
N GLY A 351 25.26 -4.80 -35.80
CA GLY A 351 24.68 -4.58 -37.12
C GLY A 351 24.39 -3.10 -37.43
N PRO A 352 23.63 -2.82 -38.52
CA PRO A 352 23.31 -1.46 -38.93
C PRO A 352 22.59 -0.64 -37.85
N PHE A 353 22.78 0.68 -37.89
CA PHE A 353 22.19 1.63 -36.93
C PHE A 353 20.75 1.29 -36.50
N VAL A 354 20.50 1.41 -35.20
CA VAL A 354 19.21 1.20 -34.55
C VAL A 354 18.73 2.55 -34.02
N PRO A 355 17.62 3.11 -34.55
CA PRO A 355 17.07 4.36 -34.05
C PRO A 355 16.75 4.30 -32.54
N ALA A 356 16.86 5.44 -31.86
CA ALA A 356 16.47 5.54 -30.45
C ALA A 356 14.98 5.21 -30.25
N PHE A 357 14.13 5.80 -31.10
CA PHE A 357 12.69 5.60 -31.07
C PHE A 357 12.27 4.46 -31.98
N LEU A 358 11.99 3.30 -31.38
CA LEU A 358 11.43 2.15 -32.07
C LEU A 358 9.98 1.93 -31.66
N THR A 359 9.11 1.68 -32.64
CA THR A 359 7.75 1.25 -32.35
C THR A 359 7.78 -0.14 -31.73
N ILE A 360 7.01 -0.34 -30.67
CA ILE A 360 6.77 -1.62 -30.00
C ILE A 360 5.29 -2.00 -30.09
N PRO A 361 4.94 -3.30 -30.03
CA PRO A 361 3.54 -3.70 -29.97
C PRO A 361 2.83 -3.06 -28.77
N ARG A 362 1.60 -2.57 -28.97
CA ARG A 362 0.78 -2.07 -27.86
C ARG A 362 0.54 -3.20 -26.85
N VAL A 363 0.85 -2.93 -25.59
CA VAL A 363 0.59 -3.83 -24.45
C VAL A 363 -0.60 -3.28 -23.68
N LYS A 364 -1.52 -4.16 -23.26
CA LYS A 364 -2.70 -3.75 -22.48
C LYS A 364 -2.27 -3.08 -21.18
N GLY A 365 -2.91 -1.96 -20.83
CA GLY A 365 -2.59 -1.21 -19.61
C GLY A 365 -1.27 -0.43 -19.68
N TRP A 366 -0.64 -0.36 -20.86
CA TRP A 366 0.58 0.39 -21.08
C TRP A 366 0.28 1.68 -21.86
N THR A 367 0.43 2.82 -21.20
CA THR A 367 0.15 4.17 -21.74
C THR A 367 1.36 5.10 -21.65
N TYR A 368 2.58 4.57 -21.62
CA TYR A 368 3.77 5.35 -21.30
C TYR A 368 4.31 6.06 -22.55
N THR A 369 4.50 7.38 -22.46
CA THR A 369 5.19 8.23 -23.43
C THR A 369 6.42 8.85 -22.76
N GLY A 370 7.61 8.72 -23.38
CA GLY A 370 8.88 9.27 -22.88
C GLY A 370 9.68 8.27 -22.03
N LEU A 371 10.51 7.43 -22.67
CA LEU A 371 11.29 6.40 -22.00
C LEU A 371 12.81 6.57 -22.28
N PRO A 372 13.50 7.58 -21.71
CA PRO A 372 14.92 7.84 -22.01
C PRO A 372 15.77 6.57 -21.85
N ASN A 373 15.58 5.81 -20.76
CA ASN A 373 16.39 4.62 -20.50
C ASN A 373 16.15 3.48 -21.51
N PHE A 374 14.94 3.34 -22.04
CA PHE A 374 14.61 2.28 -23.01
C PHE A 374 14.94 2.70 -24.45
N GLU A 375 14.71 3.97 -24.76
CA GLU A 375 14.84 4.54 -26.11
C GLU A 375 16.27 4.95 -26.40
N GLU A 376 16.98 5.53 -25.43
CA GLU A 376 18.27 6.20 -25.65
C GLU A 376 19.43 5.47 -24.97
N GLU A 377 19.22 4.89 -23.78
CA GLU A 377 20.35 4.42 -22.96
C GLU A 377 20.57 2.89 -22.98
N ALA A 378 19.51 2.10 -23.11
CA ALA A 378 19.63 0.66 -23.20
C ALA A 378 20.24 0.26 -24.55
N PRO A 379 21.40 -0.43 -24.57
CA PRO A 379 22.04 -0.81 -25.80
C PRO A 379 21.17 -1.80 -26.57
N PRO A 380 21.18 -1.77 -27.91
CA PRO A 380 20.60 -2.85 -28.70
C PRO A 380 21.39 -4.14 -28.47
N LEU A 381 20.67 -5.23 -28.24
CA LEU A 381 21.23 -6.56 -27.99
C LEU A 381 20.85 -7.49 -29.14
N ALA A 382 21.77 -8.34 -29.58
CA ALA A 382 21.53 -9.43 -30.50
C ALA A 382 21.16 -10.69 -29.74
N TRP A 383 20.08 -11.36 -30.17
CA TRP A 383 19.66 -12.64 -29.64
C TRP A 383 19.39 -13.63 -30.76
N HIS A 384 19.96 -14.83 -30.65
CA HIS A 384 19.70 -15.93 -31.57
C HIS A 384 18.48 -16.72 -31.08
N SER A 385 17.29 -16.31 -31.52
CA SER A 385 16.05 -17.00 -31.17
C SER A 385 15.85 -18.28 -32.00
N PRO A 386 14.98 -19.22 -31.57
CA PRO A 386 14.64 -20.41 -32.36
C PRO A 386 14.15 -20.09 -33.78
N GLY A 387 13.41 -18.99 -33.96
CA GLY A 387 12.90 -18.52 -35.25
C GLY A 387 13.81 -17.54 -36.00
N GLY A 388 15.09 -17.45 -35.61
CA GLY A 388 16.09 -16.59 -36.25
C GLY A 388 16.56 -15.40 -35.39
N PRO A 389 17.47 -14.57 -35.91
CA PRO A 389 18.06 -13.47 -35.14
C PRO A 389 17.05 -12.36 -34.85
N LEU A 390 17.02 -11.92 -33.59
CA LEU A 390 16.25 -10.76 -33.13
C LEU A 390 17.18 -9.69 -32.55
N VAL A 391 16.76 -8.44 -32.68
CA VAL A 391 17.32 -7.31 -31.93
C VAL A 391 16.42 -7.08 -30.72
N LEU A 392 17.00 -6.97 -29.53
CA LEU A 392 16.29 -6.76 -28.27
C LEU A 392 16.72 -5.45 -27.61
N ARG A 393 15.84 -4.92 -26.77
CA ARG A 393 16.16 -3.93 -25.73
C ARG A 393 15.46 -4.30 -24.44
N LEU A 394 16.17 -4.16 -23.33
CA LEU A 394 15.66 -4.39 -21.98
C LEU A 394 16.10 -3.24 -21.09
N SER A 395 15.16 -2.61 -20.38
CA SER A 395 15.49 -1.57 -19.40
C SER A 395 14.39 -1.47 -18.36
N PRO A 396 14.64 -0.81 -17.22
CA PRO A 396 13.55 -0.24 -16.43
C PRO A 396 12.76 0.72 -17.32
N GLY A 397 11.44 0.58 -17.36
CA GLY A 397 10.59 1.66 -17.88
C GLY A 397 10.70 2.87 -16.97
N MET A 398 10.58 4.08 -17.50
CA MET A 398 10.56 5.29 -16.68
C MET A 398 9.36 6.18 -17.00
N LEU A 399 8.79 6.81 -15.98
CA LEU A 399 7.92 7.98 -16.12
C LEU A 399 8.61 9.13 -15.40
N ASN A 400 9.20 10.05 -16.15
CA ASN A 400 10.02 11.12 -15.59
C ASN A 400 11.07 10.53 -14.62
N TRP A 401 11.03 10.92 -13.34
CA TRP A 401 11.94 10.47 -12.29
C TRP A 401 11.55 9.12 -11.64
N ARG A 402 10.58 8.36 -12.17
CA ARG A 402 10.04 7.15 -11.53
C ARG A 402 10.36 5.86 -12.31
N PRO A 403 11.07 4.88 -11.72
CA PRO A 403 11.25 3.57 -12.33
C PRO A 403 9.95 2.73 -12.27
N GLY A 404 9.51 2.27 -13.42
CA GLY A 404 8.38 1.38 -13.65
C GLY A 404 8.80 -0.10 -13.77
N PRO A 405 7.94 -0.98 -14.32
CA PRO A 405 8.33 -2.36 -14.62
C PRO A 405 9.49 -2.37 -15.62
N MET A 406 10.24 -3.47 -15.65
CA MET A 406 11.20 -3.70 -16.74
C MET A 406 10.42 -3.87 -18.05
N ILE A 407 10.95 -3.32 -19.13
CA ILE A 407 10.36 -3.35 -20.47
C ILE A 407 11.29 -4.13 -21.37
N LEU A 408 10.76 -5.13 -22.04
CA LEU A 408 11.43 -5.86 -23.12
C LEU A 408 10.76 -5.51 -24.44
N GLY A 409 11.54 -5.03 -25.40
CA GLY A 409 11.15 -4.94 -26.81
C GLY A 409 11.98 -5.88 -27.67
N ALA A 410 11.35 -6.50 -28.66
CA ALA A 410 11.99 -7.39 -29.62
C ALA A 410 11.59 -7.04 -31.05
N TRP A 411 12.58 -6.96 -31.94
CA TRP A 411 12.42 -6.63 -33.35
C TRP A 411 13.13 -7.63 -34.25
N ARG A 412 12.54 -7.89 -35.41
CA ARG A 412 13.15 -8.63 -36.50
C ARG A 412 13.63 -7.66 -37.57
N ARG A 413 14.77 -7.95 -38.19
CA ARG A 413 15.26 -7.16 -39.32
C ARG A 413 14.67 -7.69 -40.62
N GLU A 414 13.96 -6.82 -41.34
CA GLU A 414 13.32 -7.12 -42.63
C GLU A 414 13.65 -6.00 -43.61
N GLY A 415 14.36 -6.31 -44.71
CA GLY A 415 14.69 -5.32 -45.75
C GLY A 415 15.44 -4.08 -45.22
N GLY A 416 16.29 -4.24 -44.20
CA GLY A 416 17.01 -3.14 -43.56
C GLY A 416 16.23 -2.40 -42.47
N THR A 417 14.93 -2.67 -42.29
CA THR A 417 14.07 -2.07 -41.27
C THR A 417 13.91 -3.00 -40.07
N LEU A 418 13.71 -2.46 -38.87
CA LEU A 418 13.36 -3.22 -37.68
C LEU A 418 11.83 -3.25 -37.51
N VAL A 419 11.25 -4.45 -37.60
CA VAL A 419 9.82 -4.70 -37.45
C VAL A 419 9.55 -5.26 -36.04
N PRO A 420 8.66 -4.66 -35.24
CA PRO A 420 8.36 -5.14 -33.91
C PRO A 420 7.70 -6.52 -33.93
N VAL A 421 8.26 -7.46 -33.18
CA VAL A 421 7.72 -8.83 -33.07
C VAL A 421 7.23 -9.17 -31.67
N ALA A 422 7.78 -8.55 -30.61
CA ALA A 422 7.26 -8.74 -29.27
C ALA A 422 7.52 -7.53 -28.36
N ALA A 423 6.65 -7.37 -27.36
CA ALA A 423 6.92 -6.52 -26.20
C ALA A 423 6.30 -7.11 -24.93
N TYR A 424 7.01 -6.98 -23.82
CA TYR A 424 6.58 -7.46 -22.52
C TYR A 424 6.93 -6.46 -21.42
N THR A 425 6.05 -6.35 -20.44
CA THR A 425 6.39 -5.84 -19.11
C THR A 425 6.89 -6.99 -18.24
N ILE A 426 7.84 -6.70 -17.35
CA ILE A 426 8.36 -7.67 -16.39
C ILE A 426 8.35 -6.98 -15.03
N ASN A 427 7.54 -7.52 -14.11
CA ASN A 427 7.25 -6.90 -12.83
C ASN A 427 8.11 -7.56 -11.74
N GLN A 428 8.67 -6.75 -10.85
CA GLN A 428 9.26 -7.28 -9.62
C GLN A 428 8.13 -7.52 -8.61
N VAL A 429 7.91 -8.76 -8.23
CA VAL A 429 6.87 -9.16 -7.28
C VAL A 429 7.50 -9.60 -5.97
N ARG A 430 6.78 -9.41 -4.86
CA ARG A 430 7.17 -9.97 -3.54
C ARG A 430 6.80 -11.45 -3.52
N VAL A 431 7.68 -12.29 -2.99
CA VAL A 431 7.47 -13.73 -2.84
C VAL A 431 7.90 -14.23 -1.46
N GLY A 432 7.53 -15.47 -1.15
CA GLY A 432 7.88 -16.11 0.11
C GLY A 432 7.17 -15.52 1.31
N VAL A 433 7.83 -15.59 2.47
CA VAL A 433 7.36 -15.01 3.73
C VAL A 433 8.23 -13.80 4.06
N PRO A 434 7.66 -12.62 4.35
CA PRO A 434 8.47 -11.49 4.79
C PRO A 434 9.14 -11.78 6.13
N ALA A 435 10.40 -11.37 6.26
CA ALA A 435 11.04 -11.24 7.56
C ALA A 435 10.60 -9.91 8.17
N VAL A 436 9.83 -9.96 9.25
CA VAL A 436 9.34 -8.76 9.94
C VAL A 436 10.06 -8.60 11.27
N THR A 437 10.65 -7.44 11.49
CA THR A 437 11.33 -7.08 12.74
C THR A 437 10.71 -5.82 13.32
N MET A 438 10.79 -5.70 14.64
CA MET A 438 10.44 -4.50 15.37
C MET A 438 11.73 -3.96 15.96
N ALA A 439 12.13 -2.74 15.61
CA ALA A 439 13.30 -2.14 16.22
C ALA A 439 13.01 -1.82 17.70
N PRO A 440 13.96 -2.05 18.62
CA PRO A 440 13.78 -1.71 20.02
C PRO A 440 13.55 -0.19 20.15
N ARG A 441 12.71 0.18 21.12
CA ARG A 441 12.45 1.58 21.48
C ARG A 441 13.80 2.28 21.74
N PRO A 442 14.14 3.38 21.03
CA PRO A 442 15.26 4.22 21.42
C PRO A 442 15.05 4.85 22.80
#